data_AF-A0A9N9WKX8-F1
#
_entry.id   AF-A0A9N9WKX8-F1
#
_cell.length_a   1.000
_cell.length_b   1.000
_cell.length_c   1.000
_cell.angle_alpha   90.00
_cell.angle_beta   90.00
_cell.angle_gamma   90.00
#
_symmetry.space_group_name_H-M   'P 1'
#
loop_
_entity.id
_entity.type
_entity.pdbx_description
1 polymer ?
#
loop_
_entity_poly.entity_id
_entity_poly.type
_entity_poly.pdbx_seq_one_letter_code
_entity_poly.pdbx_strand_id
1 'polypeptide(L)'
;MTATTQDSSSPLTKTLDILNTITTLAIGALAMGGITGGIVFKTFTQFSAHIFLVTFGFVLIISQGVMSANPTGGWARTFSYKHKRNIHIAMQIIGSILAIAGAGVGMSLRSNNNLSRSAHGIMGITTFVIVIITLLGGCVHVFFNSFLPSNLTKAGHRIFGCLSVLFVFVTFTLGLEKLYSGTDIFIAYVILAVISICGIVAAPVTNVFRRG
;
A
#
# COMPACT_ATOMS: atom_id res chain seq x y z
N MET A 1 45.03 -4.25 12.57
CA MET A 1 44.56 -4.13 11.16
C MET A 1 43.13 -4.61 11.11
N THR A 2 42.17 -3.68 11.07
CA THR A 2 40.75 -3.96 10.90
C THR A 2 40.50 -4.29 9.42
N ALA A 3 40.14 -5.53 9.13
CA ALA A 3 39.71 -5.92 7.80
C ALA A 3 38.42 -5.16 7.45
N THR A 4 38.52 -4.24 6.49
CA THR A 4 37.38 -3.64 5.82
C THR A 4 36.67 -4.75 5.05
N THR A 5 35.52 -5.20 5.56
CA THR A 5 34.64 -6.11 4.83
C THR A 5 34.14 -5.37 3.58
N GLN A 6 34.70 -5.70 2.41
CA GLN A 6 34.18 -5.22 1.13
C GLN A 6 32.71 -5.67 1.01
N ASP A 7 31.81 -4.70 0.94
CA ASP A 7 30.38 -4.91 0.72
C ASP A 7 30.16 -5.52 -0.68
N SER A 8 30.00 -6.84 -0.71
CA SER A 8 29.83 -7.69 -1.90
C SER A 8 28.44 -7.60 -2.54
N SER A 9 27.63 -6.61 -2.16
CA SER A 9 26.29 -6.44 -2.72
C SER A 9 26.33 -5.94 -4.17
N SER A 10 25.59 -6.63 -5.04
CA SER A 10 25.48 -6.27 -6.45
C SER A 10 24.94 -4.84 -6.62
N PRO A 11 25.32 -4.12 -7.70
CA PRO A 11 24.78 -2.77 -7.97
C PRO A 11 23.25 -2.71 -7.94
N LEU A 12 22.59 -3.74 -8.46
CA LEU A 12 21.12 -3.87 -8.44
C LEU A 12 20.55 -3.92 -7.01
N THR A 13 21.20 -4.65 -6.10
CA THR A 13 20.77 -4.71 -4.70
C THR A 13 20.86 -3.34 -4.04
N LYS A 14 21.95 -2.60 -4.26
CA LYS A 14 22.13 -1.25 -3.73
C LYS A 14 21.07 -0.29 -4.27
N THR A 15 20.75 -0.35 -5.56
CA THR A 15 19.68 0.44 -6.18
C THR A 15 18.32 0.15 -5.55
N LEU A 16 17.99 -1.13 -5.33
CA LEU A 16 16.72 -1.51 -4.70
C LEU A 16 16.62 -1.07 -3.24
N ASP A 17 17.74 -1.05 -2.49
CA ASP A 17 17.77 -0.56 -1.11
C ASP A 17 17.51 0.95 -1.02
N ILE A 18 18.12 1.72 -1.92
CA ILE A 18 17.88 3.16 -2.05
C ILE A 18 16.41 3.40 -2.40
N LEU A 19 15.89 2.69 -3.40
CA LEU A 19 14.49 2.80 -3.83
C LEU A 19 13.53 2.48 -2.68
N ASN A 20 13.78 1.42 -1.90
CA ASN A 20 12.98 1.05 -0.74
C ASN A 20 12.93 2.14 0.33
N THR A 21 14.06 2.80 0.56
CA THR A 21 14.18 3.88 1.55
C THR A 21 13.38 5.10 1.10
N ILE A 22 13.58 5.54 -0.14
CA ILE A 22 12.83 6.66 -0.74
C ILE A 22 11.32 6.37 -0.74
N THR A 23 10.94 5.13 -1.07
CA THR A 23 9.54 4.68 -1.06
C THR A 23 8.92 4.75 0.32
N THR A 24 9.65 4.31 1.34
CA THR A 24 9.19 4.37 2.73
C THR A 24 8.94 5.82 3.17
N LEU A 25 9.84 6.74 2.80
CA LEU A 25 9.68 8.16 3.07
C LEU A 25 8.49 8.76 2.31
N ALA A 26 8.32 8.41 1.04
CA ALA A 26 7.22 8.89 0.20
C ALA A 26 5.85 8.46 0.74
N ILE A 27 5.72 7.19 1.17
CA ILE A 27 4.51 6.68 1.83
C ILE A 27 4.22 7.48 3.11
N GLY A 28 5.25 7.76 3.92
CA GLY A 28 5.12 8.57 5.13
C GLY A 28 4.63 10.00 4.84
N ALA A 29 5.22 10.66 3.84
CA ALA A 29 4.83 12.01 3.44
C ALA A 29 3.40 12.09 2.90
N LEU A 30 2.97 11.09 2.12
CA LEU A 30 1.57 10.98 1.67
C LEU A 30 0.61 10.80 2.84
N ALA A 31 0.97 9.95 3.80
CA ALA A 31 0.15 9.74 4.98
C ALA A 31 0.04 11.00 5.84
N MET A 32 1.12 11.77 5.97
CA MET A 32 1.07 13.08 6.62
C MET A 32 0.10 14.02 5.91
N GLY A 33 0.07 14.04 4.57
CA GLY A 33 -0.92 14.81 3.81
C GLY A 33 -2.36 14.40 4.12
N GLY A 34 -2.65 13.10 4.15
CA GLY A 34 -3.97 12.60 4.55
C GLY A 34 -4.33 12.99 5.98
N ILE A 35 -3.42 12.80 6.93
CA ILE A 35 -3.62 13.13 8.35
C ILE A 35 -3.86 14.63 8.54
N THR A 36 -3.02 15.50 7.96
CA THR A 36 -3.20 16.95 8.02
C THR A 36 -4.54 17.34 7.40
N GLY A 37 -4.90 16.76 6.25
CA GLY A 37 -6.20 16.95 5.63
C GLY A 37 -7.36 16.58 6.55
N GLY A 38 -7.28 15.44 7.24
CA GLY A 38 -8.28 14.99 8.21
C GLY A 38 -8.39 15.88 9.46
N ILE A 39 -7.28 16.44 9.95
CA ILE A 39 -7.25 17.33 11.13
C ILE A 39 -7.81 18.73 10.83
N VAL A 40 -7.59 19.25 9.61
CA VAL A 40 -8.11 20.57 9.20
C VAL A 40 -9.63 20.65 9.34
N PHE A 41 -10.33 19.52 9.20
CA PHE A 41 -11.71 19.39 9.62
C PHE A 41 -11.75 19.30 11.15
N LYS A 42 -11.81 20.47 11.80
CA LYS A 42 -11.72 20.72 13.27
C LYS A 42 -12.70 19.93 14.17
N THR A 43 -13.56 19.09 13.60
CA THR A 43 -14.44 18.17 14.32
C THR A 43 -14.21 16.75 13.82
N PHE A 44 -14.20 15.75 14.71
CA PHE A 44 -14.18 14.32 14.35
C PHE A 44 -15.51 13.95 13.66
N THR A 45 -15.64 14.37 12.42
CA THR A 45 -16.75 14.01 11.55
C THR A 45 -16.54 12.62 10.99
N GLN A 46 -17.62 12.02 10.47
CA GLN A 46 -17.52 10.80 9.67
C GLN A 46 -16.54 10.97 8.49
N PHE A 47 -16.42 12.17 7.92
CA PHE A 47 -15.46 12.43 6.84
C PHE A 47 -14.01 12.38 7.31
N SER A 48 -13.69 13.02 8.44
CA SER A 48 -12.36 12.94 9.05
C SER A 48 -12.03 11.50 9.43
N ALA A 49 -13.00 10.75 9.99
CA ALA A 49 -12.83 9.33 10.30
C ALA A 49 -12.54 8.48 9.06
N HIS A 50 -13.25 8.71 7.95
CA HIS A 50 -12.95 8.08 6.65
C HIS A 50 -11.49 8.34 6.25
N ILE A 51 -11.06 9.60 6.26
CA ILE A 51 -9.69 10.00 5.89
C ILE A 51 -8.66 9.29 6.77
N PHE A 52 -8.80 9.32 8.10
CA PHE A 52 -7.84 8.67 9.00
C PHE A 52 -7.78 7.17 8.76
N LEU A 53 -8.93 6.49 8.72
CA LEU A 53 -8.99 5.05 8.57
C LEU A 53 -8.39 4.58 7.24
N VAL A 54 -8.68 5.24 6.12
CA VAL A 54 -8.09 4.88 4.82
C VAL A 54 -6.61 5.24 4.72
N THR A 55 -6.18 6.34 5.36
CA THR A 55 -4.76 6.74 5.38
C THR A 55 -3.92 5.75 6.20
N PHE A 56 -4.36 5.41 7.41
CA PHE A 56 -3.66 4.42 8.24
C PHE A 56 -3.75 3.01 7.65
N GLY A 57 -4.93 2.61 7.18
CA GLY A 57 -5.17 1.27 6.63
C GLY A 57 -4.45 1.04 5.30
N PHE A 58 -4.86 1.77 4.25
CA PHE A 58 -4.33 1.57 2.90
C PHE A 58 -2.93 2.14 2.70
N VAL A 59 -2.72 3.41 3.05
CA VAL A 59 -1.47 4.10 2.69
C VAL A 59 -0.33 3.66 3.60
N LEU A 60 -0.50 3.71 4.92
CA LEU A 60 0.57 3.35 5.85
C LEU A 60 0.72 1.84 6.04
N ILE A 61 -0.24 1.19 6.68
CA ILE A 61 -0.05 -0.17 7.21
C ILE A 61 0.04 -1.19 6.08
N ILE A 62 -0.90 -1.19 5.12
CA ILE A 62 -0.88 -2.12 3.99
C ILE A 62 0.42 -1.95 3.18
N SER A 63 0.77 -0.71 2.78
CA SER A 63 1.98 -0.47 1.98
C SER A 63 3.26 -0.87 2.72
N GLN A 64 3.39 -0.52 4.00
CA GLN A 64 4.55 -0.94 4.80
C GLN A 64 4.59 -2.47 5.00
N GLY A 65 3.43 -3.12 5.08
CA GLY A 65 3.33 -4.58 5.09
C GLY A 65 3.77 -5.21 3.77
N VAL A 66 3.54 -4.57 2.62
CA VAL A 66 4.11 -5.03 1.34
C VAL A 66 5.62 -4.84 1.33
N MET A 67 6.10 -3.67 1.77
CA MET A 67 7.53 -3.37 1.85
C MET A 67 8.29 -4.30 2.80
N SER A 68 7.65 -4.77 3.89
CA SER A 68 8.28 -5.70 4.85
C SER A 68 8.59 -7.07 4.22
N ALA A 69 7.91 -7.43 3.14
CA ALA A 69 8.14 -8.67 2.40
C ALA A 69 9.28 -8.56 1.37
N ASN A 70 9.89 -7.38 1.20
CA ASN A 70 10.96 -7.18 0.24
C ASN A 70 12.22 -8.01 0.61
N PRO A 71 12.76 -8.81 -0.32
CA PRO A 71 13.96 -9.63 -0.08
C PRO A 71 15.26 -8.81 -0.02
N THR A 72 15.37 -7.68 -0.72
CA THR A 72 16.66 -7.00 -0.92
C THR A 72 17.01 -5.97 0.14
N GLY A 73 16.01 -5.34 0.79
CA GLY A 73 16.26 -4.38 1.88
C GLY A 73 15.00 -3.73 2.44
N GLY A 74 15.17 -2.65 3.20
CA GLY A 74 14.13 -1.94 3.94
C GLY A 74 14.20 -2.13 5.46
N TRP A 75 13.24 -1.57 6.19
CA TRP A 75 13.22 -1.60 7.66
C TRP A 75 13.13 -3.02 8.25
N ALA A 76 12.58 -3.97 7.49
CA ALA A 76 12.45 -5.36 7.91
C ALA A 76 13.66 -6.25 7.55
N ARG A 77 14.78 -5.69 7.07
CA ARG A 77 15.92 -6.45 6.54
C ARG A 77 16.52 -7.46 7.52
N THR A 78 16.50 -7.15 8.81
CA THR A 78 17.08 -7.97 9.88
C THR A 78 16.24 -9.20 10.24
N PHE A 79 14.97 -9.24 9.82
CA PHE A 79 14.08 -10.36 10.11
C PHE A 79 14.30 -11.54 9.16
N SER A 80 14.19 -12.76 9.67
CA SER A 80 14.19 -13.96 8.85
C SER A 80 12.98 -14.01 7.92
N TYR A 81 13.05 -14.80 6.85
CA TYR A 81 11.97 -14.93 5.87
C TYR A 81 10.62 -15.30 6.51
N LYS A 82 10.63 -16.22 7.49
CA LYS A 82 9.43 -16.62 8.25
C LYS A 82 8.83 -15.44 9.02
N HIS A 83 9.66 -14.63 9.67
CA HIS A 83 9.20 -13.45 10.41
C HIS A 83 8.68 -12.36 9.47
N LYS A 84 9.38 -12.08 8.35
CA LYS A 84 8.90 -11.13 7.32
C LYS A 84 7.52 -11.51 6.79
N ARG A 85 7.30 -12.80 6.53
CA ARG A 85 5.98 -13.34 6.12
C ARG A 85 4.91 -13.09 7.18
N ASN A 86 5.21 -13.34 8.46
CA ASN A 86 4.26 -13.12 9.54
C ASN A 86 3.94 -11.62 9.73
N ILE A 87 4.95 -10.75 9.66
CA ILE A 87 4.78 -9.29 9.69
C ILE A 87 3.87 -8.85 8.54
N HIS A 88 4.16 -9.31 7.31
CA HIS A 88 3.33 -9.01 6.15
C HIS A 88 1.87 -9.40 6.39
N ILE A 89 1.61 -10.65 6.80
CA ILE A 89 0.25 -11.15 7.07
C ILE A 89 -0.44 -10.29 8.14
N ALA A 90 0.23 -10.02 9.25
CA ALA A 90 -0.34 -9.22 10.34
C ALA A 90 -0.69 -7.79 9.88
N MET A 91 0.22 -7.14 9.15
CA MET A 91 -0.02 -5.80 8.61
C MET A 91 -1.13 -5.80 7.56
N GLN A 92 -1.21 -6.81 6.68
CA GLN A 92 -2.33 -6.90 5.73
C GLN A 92 -3.67 -7.06 6.43
N ILE A 93 -3.76 -7.88 7.49
CA ILE A 93 -5.01 -8.06 8.26
C ILE A 93 -5.41 -6.75 8.96
N ILE A 94 -4.51 -6.17 9.75
CA ILE A 94 -4.78 -4.95 10.52
C ILE A 94 -5.13 -3.78 9.59
N GLY A 95 -4.31 -3.59 8.55
CA GLY A 95 -4.51 -2.52 7.59
C GLY A 95 -5.79 -2.70 6.78
N SER A 96 -6.16 -3.93 6.41
CA SER A 96 -7.43 -4.20 5.71
C SER A 96 -8.64 -3.93 6.59
N ILE A 97 -8.61 -4.27 7.89
CA ILE A 97 -9.71 -3.95 8.82
C ILE A 97 -9.95 -2.44 8.86
N LEU A 98 -8.89 -1.65 9.04
CA LEU A 98 -8.99 -0.19 9.06
C LEU A 98 -9.46 0.36 7.72
N ALA A 99 -8.91 -0.14 6.61
CA ALA A 99 -9.25 0.32 5.28
C ALA A 99 -10.70 0.01 4.89
N ILE A 100 -11.20 -1.19 5.21
CA ILE A 100 -12.58 -1.62 5.00
C ILE A 100 -13.53 -0.77 5.84
N ALA A 101 -13.21 -0.55 7.12
CA ALA A 101 -13.99 0.33 7.99
C ALA A 101 -14.05 1.77 7.42
N GLY A 102 -12.89 2.32 7.01
CA GLY A 102 -12.80 3.63 6.40
C GLY A 102 -13.61 3.75 5.10
N ALA A 103 -13.53 2.75 4.22
CA ALA A 103 -14.33 2.68 3.01
C ALA A 103 -15.84 2.61 3.32
N GLY A 104 -16.24 1.83 4.33
CA GLY A 104 -17.63 1.74 4.81
C GLY A 104 -18.17 3.10 5.28
N VAL A 105 -17.40 3.84 6.07
CA VAL A 105 -17.74 5.21 6.47
C VAL A 105 -17.83 6.15 5.27
N GLY A 106 -16.92 6.03 4.30
CA GLY A 106 -16.96 6.82 3.07
C GLY A 106 -18.22 6.56 2.23
N MET A 107 -18.68 5.29 2.18
CA MET A 107 -19.92 4.90 1.51
C MET A 107 -21.17 5.40 2.25
N SER A 108 -21.20 5.35 3.58
CA SER A 108 -22.36 5.79 4.37
C SER A 108 -22.61 7.30 4.26
N LEU A 109 -21.55 8.10 4.10
CA LEU A 109 -21.63 9.54 3.82
C LEU A 109 -22.36 9.89 2.51
N ARG A 110 -22.57 8.92 1.62
CA ARG A 110 -23.13 9.11 0.26
C ARG A 110 -24.50 8.44 0.06
N SER A 111 -25.18 8.07 1.16
CA SER A 111 -26.43 7.27 1.21
C SER A 111 -27.63 7.80 0.37
N ASN A 112 -27.62 9.05 -0.09
CA ASN A 112 -28.64 9.56 -1.00
C ASN A 112 -28.29 9.27 -2.48
N ASN A 113 -28.47 8.02 -2.93
CA ASN A 113 -28.56 7.52 -4.32
C ASN A 113 -27.51 7.98 -5.38
N ASN A 114 -26.43 8.67 -4.99
CA ASN A 114 -25.36 9.14 -5.86
C ASN A 114 -24.00 8.54 -5.46
N LEU A 115 -24.02 7.28 -5.01
CA LEU A 115 -22.90 6.52 -4.43
C LEU A 115 -21.64 6.47 -5.33
N SER A 116 -21.74 6.85 -6.60
CA SER A 116 -20.79 6.48 -7.65
C SER A 116 -20.46 7.53 -8.72
N ARG A 117 -20.79 8.83 -8.56
CA ARG A 117 -20.53 9.80 -9.66
C ARG A 117 -19.16 10.49 -9.66
N SER A 118 -18.43 10.50 -8.54
CA SER A 118 -17.08 11.11 -8.52
C SER A 118 -16.02 10.07 -8.84
N ALA A 119 -14.97 10.48 -9.57
CA ALA A 119 -13.83 9.60 -9.89
C ALA A 119 -13.24 8.93 -8.64
N HIS A 120 -13.04 9.69 -7.55
CA HIS A 120 -12.60 9.15 -6.26
C HIS A 120 -13.54 8.06 -5.70
N GLY A 121 -14.86 8.24 -5.82
CA GLY A 121 -15.84 7.27 -5.33
C GLY A 121 -15.84 5.96 -6.12
N ILE A 122 -15.81 6.06 -7.45
CA ILE A 122 -15.73 4.88 -8.34
C ILE A 122 -14.42 4.13 -8.07
N MET A 123 -13.29 4.85 -8.07
CA MET A 123 -11.98 4.26 -7.83
C MET A 123 -11.87 3.68 -6.42
N GLY A 124 -12.47 4.31 -5.42
CA GLY A 124 -12.52 3.80 -4.05
C GLY A 124 -13.28 2.49 -3.91
N ILE A 125 -14.43 2.35 -4.56
CA ILE A 125 -15.19 1.10 -4.58
C ILE A 125 -14.40 0.01 -5.32
N THR A 126 -13.80 0.33 -6.48
CA THR A 126 -12.95 -0.60 -7.21
C THR A 126 -11.77 -1.06 -6.35
N THR A 127 -11.08 -0.13 -5.69
CA THR A 127 -9.96 -0.42 -4.78
C THR A 127 -10.39 -1.34 -3.65
N PHE A 128 -11.53 -1.06 -3.01
CA PHE A 128 -12.10 -1.85 -1.94
C PHE A 128 -12.33 -3.31 -2.36
N VAL A 129 -12.96 -3.52 -3.52
CA VAL A 129 -13.20 -4.87 -4.06
C VAL A 129 -11.89 -5.61 -4.35
N ILE A 130 -10.93 -4.96 -5.02
CA ILE A 130 -9.63 -5.58 -5.34
C ILE A 130 -8.88 -5.95 -4.05
N VAL A 131 -8.91 -5.11 -3.01
CA VAL A 131 -8.24 -5.41 -1.74
C VAL A 131 -8.87 -6.62 -1.04
N ILE A 132 -10.20 -6.73 -1.03
CA ILE A 132 -10.87 -7.92 -0.50
C ILE A 132 -10.43 -9.18 -1.27
N ILE A 133 -10.39 -9.12 -2.61
CA ILE A 133 -9.91 -10.23 -3.44
C ILE A 133 -8.46 -10.59 -3.09
N THR A 134 -7.57 -9.61 -2.99
CA THR A 134 -6.15 -9.83 -2.63
C THR A 134 -6.00 -10.44 -1.23
N LEU A 135 -6.79 -9.97 -0.25
CA LEU A 135 -6.78 -10.47 1.13
C LEU A 135 -7.27 -11.91 1.20
N LEU A 136 -8.42 -12.21 0.58
CA LEU A 136 -8.96 -13.56 0.50
C LEU A 136 -8.01 -14.50 -0.24
N GLY A 137 -7.43 -14.06 -1.36
CA GLY A 137 -6.41 -14.82 -2.09
C GLY A 137 -5.17 -15.11 -1.26
N GLY A 138 -4.73 -14.16 -0.43
CA GLY A 138 -3.65 -14.34 0.53
C GLY A 138 -4.00 -15.38 1.61
N CYS A 139 -5.21 -15.30 2.17
CA CYS A 139 -5.72 -16.26 3.16
C CYS A 139 -5.83 -17.67 2.58
N VAL A 140 -6.39 -17.81 1.38
CA VAL A 140 -6.47 -19.11 0.68
C VAL A 140 -5.09 -19.69 0.48
N HIS A 141 -4.12 -18.89 0.03
CA HIS A 141 -2.76 -19.37 -0.16
C HIS A 141 -2.09 -19.82 1.16
N VAL A 142 -2.33 -19.13 2.25
CA VAL A 142 -1.66 -19.37 3.54
C VAL A 142 -2.31 -20.51 4.34
N PHE A 143 -3.64 -20.54 4.41
CA PHE A 143 -4.40 -21.43 5.29
C PHE A 143 -5.08 -22.59 4.55
N PHE A 144 -5.34 -22.43 3.26
CA PHE A 144 -6.12 -23.39 2.44
C PHE A 144 -5.33 -23.82 1.18
N ASN A 145 -4.03 -24.05 1.35
CA ASN A 145 -3.09 -24.35 0.26
C ASN A 145 -3.36 -25.68 -0.48
N SER A 146 -4.30 -26.49 0.01
CA SER A 146 -4.74 -27.76 -0.57
C SER A 146 -5.80 -27.61 -1.67
N PHE A 147 -6.49 -26.46 -1.75
CA PHE A 147 -7.62 -26.28 -2.68
C PHE A 147 -7.22 -25.82 -4.08
N LEU A 148 -6.07 -25.15 -4.21
CA LEU A 148 -5.63 -24.57 -5.47
C LEU A 148 -4.11 -24.75 -5.66
N PRO A 149 -3.63 -24.82 -6.91
CA PRO A 149 -2.21 -24.89 -7.19
C PRO A 149 -1.46 -23.69 -6.59
N SER A 150 -0.46 -23.99 -5.74
CA SER A 150 0.32 -23.00 -4.99
C SER A 150 0.94 -21.90 -5.87
N ASN A 151 1.34 -22.26 -7.10
CA ASN A 151 1.93 -21.31 -8.05
C ASN A 151 0.89 -20.32 -8.60
N LEU A 152 -0.31 -20.80 -8.91
CA LEU A 152 -1.41 -19.97 -9.42
C LEU A 152 -1.87 -18.97 -8.35
N THR A 153 -2.08 -19.43 -7.11
CA THR A 153 -2.49 -18.54 -6.01
C THR A 153 -1.43 -17.49 -5.68
N LYS A 154 -0.14 -17.85 -5.74
CA LYS A 154 0.97 -16.90 -5.54
C LYS A 154 1.04 -15.87 -6.65
N ALA A 155 0.92 -16.30 -7.91
CA ALA A 155 0.95 -15.40 -9.06
C ALA A 155 -0.25 -14.43 -9.02
N GLY A 156 -1.46 -14.97 -8.79
CA GLY A 156 -2.68 -14.17 -8.65
C GLY A 156 -2.55 -13.13 -7.54
N HIS A 157 -2.15 -13.54 -6.32
CA HIS A 157 -1.99 -12.62 -5.20
C HIS A 157 -0.97 -11.51 -5.48
N ARG A 158 0.11 -11.79 -6.22
CA ARG A 158 1.06 -10.74 -6.65
C ARG A 158 0.45 -9.77 -7.64
N ILE A 159 -0.24 -10.26 -8.68
CA ILE A 159 -0.86 -9.43 -9.71
C ILE A 159 -1.92 -8.53 -9.08
N PHE A 160 -2.87 -9.12 -8.35
CA PHE A 160 -3.92 -8.37 -7.68
C PHE A 160 -3.34 -7.44 -6.59
N GLY A 161 -2.28 -7.83 -5.90
CA GLY A 161 -1.57 -6.94 -4.97
C GLY A 161 -0.95 -5.72 -5.65
N CYS A 162 -0.32 -5.89 -6.83
CA CYS A 162 0.22 -4.77 -7.60
C CYS A 162 -0.90 -3.83 -8.09
N LEU A 163 -2.01 -4.39 -8.56
CA LEU A 163 -3.20 -3.62 -8.92
C LEU A 163 -3.76 -2.88 -7.70
N SER A 164 -3.90 -3.54 -6.55
CA SER A 164 -4.36 -2.90 -5.31
C SER A 164 -3.53 -1.67 -4.98
N VAL A 165 -2.19 -1.77 -5.03
CA VAL A 165 -1.28 -0.64 -4.78
C VAL A 165 -1.55 0.51 -5.74
N LEU A 166 -1.61 0.23 -7.04
CA LEU A 166 -1.90 1.25 -8.06
C LEU A 166 -3.23 1.97 -7.77
N PHE A 167 -4.29 1.21 -7.55
CA PHE A 167 -5.64 1.75 -7.32
C PHE A 167 -5.74 2.50 -5.98
N VAL A 168 -5.07 2.04 -4.93
CA VAL A 168 -4.97 2.74 -3.64
C VAL A 168 -4.36 4.13 -3.83
N PHE A 169 -3.18 4.22 -4.45
CA PHE A 169 -2.49 5.51 -4.57
C PHE A 169 -3.20 6.47 -5.52
N VAL A 170 -3.79 5.98 -6.62
CA VAL A 170 -4.63 6.80 -7.50
C VAL A 170 -5.89 7.29 -6.79
N THR A 171 -6.59 6.43 -6.05
CA THR A 171 -7.78 6.83 -5.28
C THR A 171 -7.41 7.86 -4.22
N PHE A 172 -6.27 7.66 -3.56
CA PHE A 172 -5.78 8.54 -2.50
C PHE A 172 -5.43 9.92 -3.04
N THR A 173 -4.74 10.02 -4.18
CA THR A 173 -4.45 11.33 -4.80
C THR A 173 -5.73 12.02 -5.27
N LEU A 174 -6.74 11.31 -5.80
CA LEU A 174 -8.06 11.90 -6.08
C LEU A 174 -8.78 12.40 -4.82
N GLY A 175 -8.49 11.80 -3.65
CA GLY A 175 -8.96 12.29 -2.36
C GLY A 175 -8.24 13.58 -1.94
N LEU A 176 -6.91 13.59 -2.07
CA LEU A 176 -6.07 14.76 -1.78
C LEU A 176 -6.35 15.93 -2.72
N GLU A 177 -6.70 15.68 -3.98
CA GLU A 177 -7.11 16.72 -4.94
C GLU A 177 -8.25 17.54 -4.35
N LYS A 178 -9.26 16.91 -3.75
CA LYS A 178 -10.39 17.62 -3.13
C LYS A 178 -9.98 18.50 -1.95
N LEU A 179 -8.84 18.21 -1.32
CA LEU A 179 -8.33 18.93 -0.15
C LEU A 179 -7.33 20.01 -0.53
N TYR A 180 -6.57 19.80 -1.60
CA TYR A 180 -5.39 20.59 -1.96
C TYR A 180 -5.41 21.08 -3.42
N SER A 181 -6.54 21.01 -4.12
CA SER A 181 -6.66 21.41 -5.52
C SER A 181 -6.10 22.82 -5.76
N GLY A 182 -5.33 22.98 -6.84
CA GLY A 182 -4.76 24.27 -7.25
C GLY A 182 -3.53 24.71 -6.46
N THR A 183 -2.94 23.83 -5.64
CA THR A 183 -1.74 24.14 -4.84
C THR A 183 -0.53 23.31 -5.30
N ASP A 184 0.68 23.85 -5.12
CA ASP A 184 1.93 23.13 -5.43
C ASP A 184 2.10 21.86 -4.57
N ILE A 185 1.53 21.86 -3.36
CA ILE A 185 1.60 20.69 -2.47
C ILE A 185 0.81 19.50 -3.03
N PHE A 186 -0.27 19.73 -3.79
CA PHE A 186 -0.97 18.65 -4.48
C PHE A 186 -0.10 17.98 -5.54
N ILE A 187 0.63 18.77 -6.34
CA ILE A 187 1.58 18.26 -7.34
C ILE A 187 2.66 17.40 -6.66
N ALA A 188 3.18 17.87 -5.52
CA ALA A 188 4.14 17.10 -4.72
C ALA A 188 3.55 15.75 -4.27
N TYR A 189 2.29 15.71 -3.81
CA TYR A 189 1.64 14.44 -3.44
C TYR A 189 1.46 13.49 -4.63
N VAL A 190 1.15 13.99 -5.82
CA VAL A 190 1.08 13.14 -7.02
C VAL A 190 2.44 12.52 -7.34
N ILE A 191 3.52 13.30 -7.27
CA ILE A 191 4.89 12.80 -7.49
C ILE A 191 5.25 11.73 -6.44
N LEU A 192 4.95 11.97 -5.17
CA LEU A 192 5.20 11.03 -4.08
C LEU A 192 4.39 9.73 -4.25
N ALA A 193 3.16 9.82 -4.78
CA ALA A 193 2.34 8.65 -5.08
C ALA A 193 2.96 7.80 -6.20
N VAL A 194 3.46 8.43 -7.26
CA VAL A 194 4.17 7.73 -8.35
C VAL A 194 5.43 7.03 -7.82
N ILE A 195 6.24 7.72 -7.01
CA ILE A 195 7.42 7.13 -6.36
C ILE A 195 7.02 5.92 -5.50
N SER A 196 5.95 6.06 -4.71
CA SER A 196 5.46 4.99 -3.83
C SER A 196 5.02 3.76 -4.62
N ILE A 197 4.25 3.96 -5.70
CA ILE A 197 3.85 2.88 -6.60
C ILE A 197 5.11 2.20 -7.15
N CYS A 198 5.98 2.93 -7.84
CA CYS A 198 7.18 2.37 -8.48
C CYS A 198 8.02 1.53 -7.52
N GLY A 199 8.27 2.01 -6.32
CA GLY A 199 9.07 1.30 -5.34
C GLY A 199 8.41 0.05 -4.77
N ILE A 200 7.11 0.10 -4.49
CA ILE A 200 6.37 -1.07 -4.01
C ILE A 200 6.31 -2.15 -5.09
N VAL A 201 6.10 -1.79 -6.37
CA VAL A 201 5.97 -2.76 -7.46
C VAL A 201 7.32 -3.29 -7.96
N ALA A 202 8.43 -2.57 -7.72
CA ALA A 202 9.77 -2.97 -8.16
C ALA A 202 10.19 -4.37 -7.64
N ALA A 203 9.91 -4.67 -6.37
CA ALA A 203 10.28 -5.96 -5.77
C ALA A 203 9.48 -7.15 -6.33
N PRO A 204 8.14 -7.10 -6.46
CA PRO A 204 7.37 -8.11 -7.17
C PRO A 204 7.87 -8.36 -8.60
N VAL A 205 8.15 -7.30 -9.34
CA VAL A 205 8.59 -7.37 -10.75
C VAL A 205 9.96 -8.02 -10.87
N THR A 206 10.95 -7.57 -10.10
CA THR A 206 12.31 -8.15 -10.12
C THR A 206 12.35 -9.62 -9.68
N ASN A 207 11.42 -10.04 -8.80
CA ASN A 207 11.30 -11.44 -8.39
C ASN A 207 10.71 -12.37 -9.45
N VAL A 208 9.97 -11.84 -10.44
CA VAL A 208 9.52 -12.61 -11.60
C VAL A 208 10.72 -12.91 -12.51
N PHE A 209 11.56 -11.90 -12.78
CA PHE A 209 12.72 -12.03 -13.67
C PHE A 209 13.88 -12.87 -13.09
N ARG A 210 14.01 -12.97 -11.76
CA ARG A 210 15.05 -13.82 -11.13
C ARG A 210 14.69 -15.31 -11.03
N ARG A 211 13.48 -15.70 -11.40
CA ARG A 211 12.99 -17.10 -11.36
C ARG A 211 12.63 -17.65 -12.75
N GLY A 212 12.88 -16.86 -13.81
CA GLY A 212 12.79 -17.29 -15.21
C GLY A 212 14.16 -17.72 -15.71
#